data_AF-R7V006-F1
#
_entry.id   AF-R7V006-F1
#
_cell.length_a   1.000
_cell.length_b   1.000
_cell.length_c   1.000
_cell.angle_alpha   90.00
_cell.angle_beta   90.00
_cell.angle_gamma   90.00
#
_symmetry.space_group_name_H-M   'P 1'
#
loop_
_entity.id
_entity.type
_entity.pdbx_description
1 polymer ?
#
loop_
_entity_poly.entity_id
_entity_poly.type
_entity_poly.pdbx_seq_one_letter_code
_entity_poly.pdbx_strand_id
1 'polypeptide(L)'
;MPSSRKITAILLNVGLIGMVTFIFLPPEIILKLTMIRYDINEPTQGGSKASKDTVSSQLVSVTSASASDRSVKTFKPKKVNDQARKRLDAQMKHILSYLDLYTKEIENTGRRLSQEEALDISTTTVYINGSAEGHFEKLKNFPSVSTVFFNKNFEEMKRYMIREYFDYTSNDCNLVEGKSVYGQGLGKELYNATCLEDLNSHLNSRPLQLQHLRLGLPQKFSHVPGHETWTYLNVIQNAVVMNTGDIMSRNLTLIPLRCKDKVRSRIPANLNAIKEHDAVLSVHQYWATGFYHSSLEGMPRLAPYVQFLNDNPHVKIHFQSNNPLQNVLGIRNFKERRLTEQNIHAKILYSPAGGQCGRSPLFTTQLLSMYARKHLDNSFRNKVVLIKRSHKRFFSRHSEIESMLRQEVTSRGLELFVFRDDPVPSLDITMKMFNEAILIVAPHGAGESNILYSQPGTALVEGLCWDELGRGNLCYRNTAQILGLRYHAVFYKTSCGKVTPDQLKEPVLFFLDHVDLLREST
;
A
#
# COMPACT_ATOMS: atom_id res chain seq x y z
N MET A 1 -55.12 42.67 -2.07
CA MET A 1 -53.94 43.48 -1.72
C MET A 1 -52.99 42.61 -0.91
N PRO A 2 -51.69 42.60 -1.22
CA PRO A 2 -51.00 41.43 -1.83
C PRO A 2 -50.27 40.56 -0.79
N SER A 3 -50.24 39.23 -0.86
CA SER A 3 -49.73 38.28 -1.89
C SER A 3 -48.19 38.23 -1.99
N SER A 4 -47.54 37.33 -1.25
CA SER A 4 -46.13 36.97 -1.47
C SER A 4 -46.04 35.72 -2.36
N ARG A 5 -45.68 35.96 -3.64
CA ARG A 5 -45.34 34.93 -4.62
C ARG A 5 -43.93 34.42 -4.34
N LYS A 6 -43.76 33.10 -4.21
CA LYS A 6 -42.46 32.44 -4.36
C LYS A 6 -42.10 32.41 -5.85
N ILE A 7 -40.95 32.98 -6.20
CA ILE A 7 -40.37 32.92 -7.53
C ILE A 7 -39.72 31.55 -7.70
N THR A 8 -40.32 30.73 -8.56
CA THR A 8 -39.67 29.55 -9.15
C THR A 8 -38.97 30.04 -10.43
N ALA A 9 -37.64 30.06 -10.43
CA ALA A 9 -36.89 30.35 -11.65
C ALA A 9 -36.88 29.08 -12.53
N ILE A 10 -37.70 29.10 -13.58
CA ILE A 10 -37.57 28.24 -14.74
C ILE A 10 -36.67 28.98 -15.73
N LEU A 11 -35.46 28.49 -15.93
CA LEU A 11 -34.61 28.92 -17.04
C LEU A 11 -34.91 28.02 -18.24
N LEU A 12 -35.78 28.53 -19.11
CA LEU A 12 -35.88 28.13 -20.51
C LEU A 12 -34.60 28.56 -21.21
N ASN A 13 -33.91 27.63 -21.86
CA ASN A 13 -32.87 27.96 -22.83
C ASN A 13 -33.30 27.35 -24.16
N VAL A 14 -33.72 28.21 -25.09
CA VAL A 14 -34.06 27.87 -26.46
C VAL A 14 -32.84 28.16 -27.33
N GLY A 15 -32.31 27.10 -27.94
CA GLY A 15 -31.84 27.06 -29.32
C GLY A 15 -30.57 27.83 -29.69
N LEU A 16 -29.51 27.09 -30.02
CA LEU A 16 -28.82 27.29 -31.30
C LEU A 16 -28.06 26.02 -31.72
N ILE A 17 -28.34 25.61 -32.95
CA ILE A 17 -27.76 24.47 -33.67
C ILE A 17 -26.28 24.75 -33.90
N GLY A 18 -25.41 23.87 -33.39
CA GLY A 18 -23.98 23.86 -33.66
C GLY A 18 -23.52 22.43 -33.88
N MET A 19 -23.07 22.13 -35.11
CA MET A 19 -22.40 20.89 -35.47
C MET A 19 -21.28 20.58 -34.46
N VAL A 20 -21.35 19.42 -33.80
CA VAL A 20 -20.24 18.88 -33.02
C VAL A 20 -19.31 18.16 -33.99
N THR A 21 -18.21 18.83 -34.35
CA THR A 21 -17.08 18.20 -35.03
C THR A 21 -16.34 17.34 -34.01
N PHE A 22 -16.36 16.02 -34.18
CA PHE A 22 -15.51 15.11 -33.40
C PHE A 22 -14.06 15.29 -33.84
N ILE A 23 -13.24 15.93 -33.00
CA ILE A 23 -11.79 15.92 -33.16
C ILE A 23 -11.29 14.59 -32.58
N PHE A 24 -10.88 13.68 -33.45
CA PHE A 24 -10.10 12.51 -33.06
C PHE A 24 -8.73 12.99 -32.58
N LEU A 25 -8.51 12.96 -31.28
CA LEU A 25 -7.18 13.17 -30.72
C LEU A 25 -6.38 11.86 -30.81
N PRO A 26 -5.07 11.93 -31.12
CA PRO A 26 -4.19 10.77 -31.06
C PRO A 26 -4.23 10.10 -29.67
N PRO A 27 -4.11 8.77 -29.58
CA PRO A 27 -4.15 8.00 -28.32
C PRO A 27 -3.21 8.54 -27.23
N GLU A 28 -2.12 9.18 -27.64
CA GLU A 28 -1.08 9.77 -26.78
C GLU A 28 -1.57 11.00 -25.98
N ILE A 29 -2.52 11.78 -26.51
CA ILE A 29 -3.11 12.94 -25.81
C ILE A 29 -4.21 12.49 -24.83
N ILE A 30 -4.93 11.41 -25.16
CA ILE A 30 -5.93 10.81 -24.26
C ILE A 30 -5.25 10.26 -23.00
N LEU A 31 -4.04 9.69 -23.12
CA LEU A 31 -3.25 9.23 -21.97
C LEU A 31 -2.82 10.37 -21.03
N LYS A 32 -2.46 11.55 -21.55
CA LYS A 32 -2.09 12.72 -20.72
C LYS A 32 -3.29 13.33 -19.98
N LEU A 33 -4.47 13.35 -20.58
CA LEU A 33 -5.69 13.89 -19.95
C LEU A 33 -6.30 12.94 -18.91
N THR A 34 -6.05 11.64 -19.03
CA THR A 34 -6.57 10.64 -18.07
C THR A 34 -5.83 10.67 -16.73
N MET A 35 -4.55 11.08 -16.69
CA MET A 35 -3.80 11.23 -15.42
C MET A 35 -4.19 12.47 -14.61
N ILE A 36 -4.72 13.52 -15.25
CA ILE A 36 -5.07 14.79 -14.58
C ILE A 36 -6.47 14.74 -13.92
N ARG A 37 -7.37 13.84 -14.37
CA ARG A 37 -8.78 13.81 -13.91
C ARG A 37 -9.11 12.88 -12.74
N TYR A 38 -8.22 11.96 -12.35
CA TYR A 38 -8.60 10.89 -11.41
C TYR A 38 -8.24 11.08 -9.92
N ASP A 39 -7.63 12.21 -9.55
CA ASP A 39 -7.33 12.56 -8.14
C ASP A 39 -8.27 13.65 -7.56
N ILE A 40 -9.40 13.89 -8.23
CA ILE A 40 -10.46 14.83 -7.81
C ILE A 40 -11.72 14.03 -7.48
N ASN A 41 -11.74 13.37 -6.32
CA ASN A 41 -12.98 12.93 -5.66
C ASN A 41 -12.79 12.85 -4.13
N GLU A 42 -12.09 13.85 -3.58
CA GLU A 42 -12.34 14.31 -2.21
C GLU A 42 -13.07 15.66 -2.33
N PRO A 43 -14.14 15.91 -1.55
CA PRO A 43 -14.92 17.13 -1.68
C PRO A 43 -14.12 18.34 -1.20
N THR A 44 -13.53 19.10 -2.13
CA THR A 44 -12.93 20.40 -1.83
C THR A 44 -14.01 21.48 -1.78
N GLN A 45 -14.24 22.07 -0.61
CA GLN A 45 -14.87 23.39 -0.47
C GLN A 45 -13.92 24.36 0.22
N GLY A 46 -13.91 25.61 -0.25
CA GLY A 46 -13.32 26.76 0.45
C GLY A 46 -12.06 27.34 -0.20
N GLY A 47 -12.25 28.15 -1.25
CA GLY A 47 -11.19 29.01 -1.78
C GLY A 47 -10.92 30.19 -0.86
N SER A 48 -9.65 30.39 -0.49
CA SER A 48 -9.14 31.59 0.15
C SER A 48 -8.25 32.35 -0.84
N LYS A 49 -8.55 33.65 -1.02
CA LYS A 49 -7.81 34.59 -1.87
C LYS A 49 -6.43 34.86 -1.27
N ALA A 50 -5.37 34.63 -2.04
CA ALA A 50 -4.02 35.08 -1.70
C ALA A 50 -3.80 36.52 -2.16
N SER A 51 -3.38 37.39 -1.25
CA SER A 51 -2.85 38.73 -1.51
C SER A 51 -1.46 38.62 -2.14
N LYS A 52 -1.17 39.56 -3.06
CA LYS A 52 0.18 39.77 -3.59
C LYS A 52 0.91 40.70 -2.62
N ASP A 53 1.92 40.19 -1.94
CA ASP A 53 2.92 41.02 -1.27
C ASP A 53 4.28 40.84 -1.94
N THR A 54 4.82 41.98 -2.33
CA THR A 54 6.11 42.20 -2.99
C THR A 54 7.21 42.08 -1.94
N VAL A 55 8.18 41.18 -2.13
CA VAL A 55 9.36 41.07 -1.26
C VAL A 55 10.60 41.56 -2.01
N SER A 56 11.22 42.57 -1.40
CA SER A 56 12.49 43.19 -1.75
C SER A 56 13.65 42.22 -1.52
N SER A 57 14.55 42.11 -2.50
CA SER A 57 15.78 41.33 -2.45
C SER A 57 16.89 42.10 -1.72
N GLN A 58 17.31 41.65 -0.55
CA GLN A 58 18.60 42.01 0.04
C GLN A 58 19.57 40.83 -0.12
N LEU A 59 20.66 41.07 -0.85
CA LEU A 59 21.82 40.18 -0.89
C LEU A 59 22.53 40.23 0.48
N VAL A 60 22.70 39.08 1.11
CA VAL A 60 23.62 38.88 2.23
C VAL A 60 24.79 38.06 1.72
N SER A 61 26.00 38.62 1.81
CA SER A 61 27.26 37.93 1.56
C SER A 61 27.55 36.96 2.72
N VAL A 62 27.71 35.68 2.39
CA VAL A 62 28.13 34.65 3.36
C VAL A 62 29.63 34.47 3.24
N THR A 63 30.32 34.69 4.35
CA THR A 63 31.75 34.43 4.54
C THR A 63 32.03 32.93 4.63
N SER A 64 33.06 32.49 3.91
CA SER A 64 33.54 31.11 3.87
C SER A 64 34.28 30.75 5.16
N ALA A 65 33.72 29.81 5.93
CA ALA A 65 34.43 29.16 7.02
C ALA A 65 35.32 28.04 6.48
N SER A 66 36.56 28.00 6.96
CA SER A 66 37.59 27.02 6.57
C SER A 66 37.15 25.57 6.87
N ALA A 67 37.17 24.73 5.84
CA ALA A 67 36.89 23.31 5.95
C ALA A 67 38.10 22.62 6.62
N SER A 68 37.86 22.00 7.77
CA SER A 68 38.83 21.14 8.44
C SER A 68 39.05 19.86 7.63
N ASP A 69 40.32 19.48 7.51
CA ASP A 69 40.86 18.41 6.70
C ASP A 69 40.45 17.02 7.24
N ARG A 70 39.22 16.59 6.94
CA ARG A 70 38.82 15.19 7.13
C ARG A 70 39.30 14.40 5.91
N SER A 71 40.36 13.61 6.10
CA SER A 71 40.83 12.67 5.07
C SER A 71 39.68 11.78 4.59
N VAL A 72 39.21 11.99 3.36
CA VAL A 72 38.17 11.18 2.73
C VAL A 72 38.78 9.80 2.45
N LYS A 73 38.51 8.83 3.33
CA LYS A 73 38.84 7.43 3.05
C LYS A 73 38.08 7.03 1.78
N THR A 74 38.81 6.70 0.73
CA THR A 74 38.23 6.16 -0.52
C THR A 74 37.55 4.83 -0.20
N PHE A 75 36.22 4.88 -0.02
CA PHE A 75 35.41 3.70 0.25
C PHE A 75 35.39 2.83 -0.99
N LYS A 76 36.12 1.70 -0.97
CA LYS A 76 35.96 0.65 -1.97
C LYS A 76 34.67 -0.10 -1.64
N PRO A 77 33.64 -0.06 -2.49
CA PRO A 77 32.41 -0.76 -2.20
C PRO A 77 32.69 -2.26 -2.10
N LYS A 78 32.44 -2.82 -0.91
CA LYS A 78 32.47 -4.27 -0.71
C LYS A 78 31.28 -4.81 -1.51
N LYS A 79 31.52 -5.63 -2.54
CA LYS A 79 30.44 -6.34 -3.25
C LYS A 79 29.61 -7.09 -2.21
N VAL A 80 28.36 -6.67 -2.01
CA VAL A 80 27.44 -7.43 -1.17
C VAL A 80 27.15 -8.73 -1.90
N ASN A 81 27.06 -9.78 -1.09
CA ASN A 81 27.27 -11.15 -1.45
C ASN A 81 26.12 -11.72 -2.30
N ASP A 82 26.43 -12.48 -3.37
CA ASP A 82 25.48 -13.33 -4.11
C ASP A 82 24.59 -14.20 -3.18
N GLN A 83 25.06 -14.43 -1.95
CA GLN A 83 24.32 -15.07 -0.87
C GLN A 83 22.97 -14.43 -0.54
N ALA A 84 22.81 -13.09 -0.61
CA ALA A 84 21.53 -12.45 -0.30
C ALA A 84 20.43 -12.83 -1.30
N ARG A 85 20.77 -12.83 -2.60
CA ARG A 85 19.88 -13.31 -3.66
C ARG A 85 19.60 -14.80 -3.52
N LYS A 86 20.63 -15.63 -3.33
CA LYS A 86 20.47 -17.08 -3.11
C LYS A 86 19.58 -17.39 -1.90
N ARG A 87 19.70 -16.60 -0.82
CA ARG A 87 18.85 -16.71 0.38
C ARG A 87 17.40 -16.38 0.05
N LEU A 88 17.13 -15.26 -0.62
CA LEU A 88 15.79 -14.87 -1.05
C LEU A 88 15.16 -15.95 -1.95
N ASP A 89 15.90 -16.44 -2.94
CA ASP A 89 15.44 -17.52 -3.84
C ASP A 89 15.10 -18.80 -3.07
N ALA A 90 15.95 -19.19 -2.11
CA ALA A 90 15.70 -20.35 -1.26
C ALA A 90 14.45 -20.14 -0.38
N GLN A 91 14.31 -18.99 0.26
CA GLN A 91 13.12 -18.66 1.06
C GLN A 91 11.84 -18.71 0.23
N MET A 92 11.85 -18.08 -0.96
CA MET A 92 10.71 -18.11 -1.87
C MET A 92 10.38 -19.54 -2.30
N LYS A 93 11.38 -20.35 -2.68
CA LYS A 93 11.17 -21.76 -3.06
C LYS A 93 10.44 -22.53 -1.96
N HIS A 94 10.82 -22.36 -0.70
CA HIS A 94 10.15 -23.01 0.43
C HIS A 94 8.71 -22.51 0.61
N ILE A 95 8.49 -21.20 0.61
CA ILE A 95 7.13 -20.64 0.75
C ILE A 95 6.22 -21.14 -0.38
N LEU A 96 6.69 -21.13 -1.62
CA LEU A 96 5.93 -21.61 -2.77
C LEU A 96 5.61 -23.11 -2.67
N SER A 97 6.52 -23.92 -2.12
CA SER A 97 6.23 -25.34 -1.88
C SER A 97 5.10 -25.56 -0.87
N TYR A 98 4.96 -24.69 0.14
CA TYR A 98 3.82 -24.77 1.07
C TYR A 98 2.52 -24.30 0.43
N LEU A 99 2.59 -23.30 -0.46
CA LEU A 99 1.44 -22.78 -1.16
C LEU A 99 0.87 -23.77 -2.18
N ASP A 100 1.68 -24.67 -2.75
CA ASP A 100 1.21 -25.69 -3.72
C ASP A 100 0.07 -26.58 -3.19
N LEU A 101 0.16 -27.02 -1.93
CA LEU A 101 -0.93 -27.80 -1.30
C LEU A 101 -2.17 -26.94 -1.06
N TYR A 102 -1.97 -25.69 -0.65
CA TYR A 102 -3.04 -24.73 -0.43
C TYR A 102 -3.78 -24.38 -1.73
N THR A 103 -3.08 -24.23 -2.85
CA THR A 103 -3.69 -23.96 -4.16
C THR A 103 -4.50 -25.15 -4.67
N LYS A 104 -4.03 -26.38 -4.44
CA LYS A 104 -4.81 -27.60 -4.74
C LYS A 104 -6.10 -27.68 -3.93
N GLU A 105 -6.07 -27.29 -2.65
CA GLU A 105 -7.27 -27.25 -1.81
C GLU A 105 -8.27 -26.19 -2.29
N ILE A 106 -7.80 -25.02 -2.73
CA ILE A 106 -8.62 -23.97 -3.35
C ILE A 106 -9.31 -24.50 -4.61
N GLU A 107 -8.58 -25.16 -5.50
CA GLU A 107 -9.12 -25.76 -6.73
C GLU A 107 -10.17 -26.82 -6.43
N ASN A 108 -9.88 -27.74 -5.51
CA ASN A 108 -10.82 -28.78 -5.09
C ASN A 108 -12.12 -28.18 -4.52
N THR A 109 -11.99 -27.13 -3.71
CA THR A 109 -13.12 -26.41 -3.12
C THR A 109 -13.96 -25.71 -4.20
N GLY A 110 -13.29 -25.03 -5.15
CA GLY A 110 -13.95 -24.42 -6.32
C GLY A 110 -14.72 -25.42 -7.16
N ARG A 111 -14.12 -26.57 -7.48
CA ARG A 111 -14.78 -27.65 -8.23
C ARG A 111 -16.00 -28.20 -7.50
N ARG A 112 -15.87 -28.49 -6.21
CA ARG A 112 -17.00 -28.99 -5.40
C ARG A 112 -18.17 -28.00 -5.41
N LEU A 113 -17.92 -26.74 -5.08
CA LEU A 113 -18.96 -25.71 -5.08
C LEU A 113 -19.56 -25.46 -6.47
N SER A 114 -18.80 -25.66 -7.55
CA SER A 114 -19.33 -25.52 -8.92
C SER A 114 -20.31 -26.61 -9.33
N GLN A 115 -20.31 -27.75 -8.63
CA GLN A 115 -21.20 -28.89 -8.90
C GLN A 115 -22.50 -28.83 -8.10
N GLU A 116 -22.54 -28.01 -7.04
CA GLU A 116 -23.75 -27.80 -6.23
C GLU A 116 -24.77 -26.94 -6.99
N GLU A 117 -26.06 -27.15 -6.76
CA GLU A 117 -27.10 -26.31 -7.36
C GLU A 117 -26.98 -24.86 -6.89
N ALA A 118 -26.83 -23.93 -7.84
CA ALA A 118 -26.73 -22.51 -7.54
C ALA A 118 -28.12 -21.92 -7.28
N LEU A 119 -28.34 -21.44 -6.06
CA LEU A 119 -29.53 -20.66 -5.72
C LEU A 119 -29.34 -19.19 -6.10
N ASP A 120 -30.45 -18.53 -6.42
CA ASP A 120 -30.49 -17.10 -6.76
C ASP A 120 -30.05 -16.20 -5.58
N ILE A 121 -29.54 -15.02 -5.93
CA ILE A 121 -29.16 -13.99 -4.95
C ILE A 121 -30.44 -13.29 -4.44
N SER A 122 -30.66 -13.35 -3.13
CA SER A 122 -31.77 -12.68 -2.47
C SER A 122 -31.46 -11.21 -2.22
N THR A 123 -32.48 -10.36 -2.29
CA THR A 123 -32.39 -8.94 -1.90
C THR A 123 -32.41 -8.77 -0.38
N THR A 124 -32.92 -9.76 0.36
CA THR A 124 -32.88 -9.78 1.83
C THR A 124 -31.70 -10.63 2.27
N THR A 125 -30.68 -9.98 2.84
CA THR A 125 -29.40 -10.62 3.16
C THR A 125 -28.99 -10.41 4.60
N VAL A 126 -28.28 -11.41 5.13
CA VAL A 126 -27.54 -11.35 6.39
C VAL A 126 -26.19 -10.70 6.12
N TYR A 127 -25.82 -9.71 6.92
CA TYR A 127 -24.55 -9.00 6.76
C TYR A 127 -23.48 -9.62 7.66
N ILE A 128 -22.36 -10.02 7.06
CA ILE A 128 -21.17 -10.48 7.78
C ILE A 128 -20.00 -9.56 7.46
N ASN A 129 -19.46 -8.90 8.48
CA ASN A 129 -18.24 -8.12 8.34
C ASN A 129 -17.01 -9.02 8.58
N GLY A 130 -16.03 -8.95 7.67
CA GLY A 130 -14.74 -9.63 7.74
C GLY A 130 -13.87 -9.22 8.93
N SER A 131 -14.12 -8.06 9.52
CA SER A 131 -13.43 -7.62 10.74
C SER A 131 -14.09 -8.10 12.03
N ALA A 132 -15.32 -8.61 11.98
CA ALA A 132 -16.07 -8.95 13.18
C ALA A 132 -15.54 -10.22 13.87
N GLU A 133 -15.66 -10.26 15.20
CA GLU A 133 -15.46 -11.48 15.99
C GLU A 133 -16.45 -12.58 15.55
N GLY A 134 -15.97 -13.82 15.54
CA GLY A 134 -16.74 -14.99 15.11
C GLY A 134 -17.05 -15.02 13.60
N HIS A 135 -16.25 -14.33 12.78
CA HIS A 135 -16.47 -14.20 11.34
C HIS A 135 -16.64 -15.55 10.64
N PHE A 136 -15.71 -16.48 10.86
CA PHE A 136 -15.71 -17.77 10.17
C PHE A 136 -16.82 -18.69 10.70
N GLU A 137 -17.14 -18.63 11.98
CA GLU A 137 -18.24 -19.34 12.63
C GLU A 137 -19.58 -18.92 12.01
N LYS A 138 -19.76 -17.62 11.77
CA LYS A 138 -20.95 -17.10 11.09
C LYS A 138 -21.01 -17.55 9.63
N LEU A 139 -19.87 -17.57 8.92
CA LEU A 139 -19.80 -18.02 7.52
C LEU A 139 -20.17 -19.50 7.34
N LYS A 140 -19.92 -20.36 8.33
CA LYS A 140 -20.31 -21.79 8.27
C LYS A 140 -21.82 -22.02 8.08
N ASN A 141 -22.65 -21.02 8.38
CA ASN A 141 -24.10 -21.09 8.19
C ASN A 141 -24.54 -20.85 6.73
N PHE A 142 -23.59 -20.59 5.81
CA PHE A 142 -23.88 -20.27 4.41
C PHE A 142 -23.24 -21.32 3.50
N PRO A 143 -24.02 -22.31 3.00
CA PRO A 143 -23.50 -23.37 2.14
C PRO A 143 -22.82 -22.89 0.86
N SER A 144 -23.19 -21.70 0.37
CA SER A 144 -22.54 -21.09 -0.81
C SER A 144 -21.12 -20.58 -0.54
N VAL A 145 -20.62 -20.64 0.70
CA VAL A 145 -19.29 -20.18 1.07
C VAL A 145 -18.49 -21.35 1.64
N SER A 146 -17.25 -21.50 1.19
CA SER A 146 -16.26 -22.35 1.83
C SER A 146 -14.98 -21.56 2.04
N THR A 147 -14.43 -21.58 3.26
CA THR A 147 -13.16 -20.92 3.57
C THR A 147 -12.03 -21.94 3.56
N VAL A 148 -11.00 -21.68 2.77
CA VAL A 148 -9.76 -22.44 2.73
C VAL A 148 -8.71 -21.67 3.52
N PHE A 149 -8.02 -22.33 4.45
CA PHE A 149 -7.04 -21.70 5.33
C PHE A 149 -5.62 -22.12 4.97
N PHE A 150 -4.71 -21.15 4.85
CA PHE A 150 -3.28 -21.44 4.78
C PHE A 150 -2.71 -21.53 6.20
N ASN A 151 -2.71 -22.75 6.75
CA ASN A 151 -2.23 -23.03 8.11
C ASN A 151 -0.82 -23.62 8.09
N LYS A 152 0.08 -23.03 8.86
CA LYS A 152 1.45 -23.50 9.05
C LYS A 152 2.01 -23.10 10.40
N ASN A 153 2.88 -23.94 10.95
CA ASN A 153 3.57 -23.66 12.19
C ASN A 153 4.30 -22.31 12.12
N PHE A 154 4.08 -21.46 13.12
CA PHE A 154 4.65 -20.11 13.14
C PHE A 154 6.19 -20.11 13.13
N GLU A 155 6.81 -20.93 13.97
CA GLU A 155 8.28 -21.00 14.11
C GLU A 155 8.96 -21.63 12.88
N GLU A 156 8.24 -22.48 12.14
CA GLU A 156 8.68 -23.00 10.84
C GLU A 156 8.64 -21.90 9.78
N MET A 157 7.47 -21.29 9.57
CA MET A 157 7.28 -20.28 8.53
C MET A 157 8.12 -19.02 8.76
N LYS A 158 8.25 -18.57 10.00
CA LYS A 158 9.05 -17.39 10.39
C LYS A 158 10.48 -17.45 9.85
N ARG A 159 11.07 -18.63 9.65
CA ARG A 159 12.43 -18.79 9.10
C ARG A 159 12.57 -18.28 7.66
N TYR A 160 11.47 -18.32 6.90
CA TYR A 160 11.42 -17.89 5.51
C TYR A 160 10.90 -16.46 5.35
N MET A 161 10.38 -15.86 6.42
CA MET A 161 9.88 -14.48 6.44
C MET A 161 11.00 -13.50 6.83
N ILE A 162 10.71 -12.20 6.74
CA ILE A 162 11.51 -11.17 7.41
C ILE A 162 11.27 -11.32 8.91
N ARG A 163 12.35 -11.65 9.64
CA ARG A 163 12.31 -12.16 11.02
C ARG A 163 12.31 -11.07 12.08
N GLU A 164 12.58 -9.84 11.68
CA GLU A 164 12.87 -8.74 12.58
C GLU A 164 12.09 -7.50 12.18
N TYR A 165 11.71 -6.72 13.18
CA TYR A 165 11.09 -5.42 13.03
C TYR A 165 11.71 -4.45 14.04
N PHE A 166 11.35 -3.17 13.94
CA PHE A 166 11.90 -2.13 14.79
C PHE A 166 10.78 -1.38 15.52
N ASP A 167 11.10 -0.90 16.72
CA ASP A 167 10.38 0.25 17.25
C ASP A 167 10.50 1.42 16.28
N TYR A 168 9.55 2.35 16.35
CA TYR A 168 9.57 3.52 15.50
C TYR A 168 9.89 4.75 16.33
N THR A 169 10.46 5.75 15.70
CA THR A 169 10.81 6.99 16.38
C THR A 169 10.10 8.19 15.80
N SER A 170 10.09 9.27 16.57
CA SER A 170 9.55 10.55 16.14
C SER A 170 10.23 11.68 16.90
N ASN A 171 10.24 12.87 16.30
CA ASN A 171 10.60 14.10 17.02
C ASN A 171 9.53 14.53 18.05
N ASP A 172 8.34 13.94 18.04
CA ASP A 172 7.28 14.15 19.04
C ASP A 172 6.37 12.91 19.13
N CYS A 173 6.70 11.97 20.02
CA CYS A 173 5.97 10.71 20.13
C CYS A 173 4.55 10.88 20.70
N ASN A 174 4.37 11.86 21.59
CA ASN A 174 3.04 12.16 22.15
C ASN A 174 2.08 12.63 21.05
N LEU A 175 2.56 13.47 20.14
CA LEU A 175 1.78 13.95 19.01
C LEU A 175 1.49 12.84 17.98
N VAL A 176 2.48 11.99 17.69
CA VAL A 176 2.31 10.81 16.80
C VAL A 176 1.17 9.94 17.31
N GLU A 177 1.26 9.54 18.58
CA GLU A 177 0.30 8.63 19.18
C GLU A 177 -1.05 9.31 19.41
N GLY A 178 -1.06 10.56 19.85
CA GLY A 178 -2.30 11.27 20.18
C GLY A 178 -3.11 11.72 18.97
N LYS A 179 -2.45 12.08 17.86
CA LYS A 179 -3.10 12.74 16.71
C LYS A 179 -2.96 12.01 15.38
N SER A 180 -2.48 10.78 15.32
CA SER A 180 -2.46 10.04 14.05
C SER A 180 -3.59 9.02 13.92
N VAL A 181 -4.15 8.91 12.73
CA VAL A 181 -4.82 7.70 12.27
C VAL A 181 -3.80 6.56 12.34
N TYR A 182 -4.17 5.52 13.08
CA TYR A 182 -3.29 4.41 13.49
C TYR A 182 -2.24 4.74 14.57
N GLY A 183 -2.35 5.88 15.25
CA GLY A 183 -1.71 6.11 16.54
C GLY A 183 -2.45 5.41 17.68
N GLN A 184 -2.41 5.99 18.88
CA GLN A 184 -3.18 5.58 20.06
C GLN A 184 -2.85 4.15 20.54
N GLY A 185 -1.58 3.77 20.45
CA GLY A 185 -1.14 2.44 20.86
C GLY A 185 -1.44 1.34 19.85
N LEU A 186 -1.98 1.64 18.66
CA LEU A 186 -2.14 0.63 17.61
C LEU A 186 -0.81 0.02 17.16
N GLY A 187 0.29 0.79 17.22
CA GLY A 187 1.64 0.26 17.05
C GLY A 187 1.95 -0.85 18.06
N LYS A 188 1.59 -0.63 19.32
CA LYS A 188 1.77 -1.59 20.42
C LYS A 188 0.82 -2.77 20.32
N GLU A 189 -0.46 -2.52 20.03
CA GLU A 189 -1.50 -3.56 19.91
C GLU A 189 -1.19 -4.52 18.76
N LEU A 190 -0.84 -3.99 17.59
CA LEU A 190 -0.69 -4.78 16.37
C LEU A 190 0.73 -5.32 16.21
N TYR A 191 1.74 -4.52 16.57
CA TYR A 191 3.15 -4.84 16.30
C TYR A 191 4.01 -4.98 17.55
N ASN A 192 3.45 -4.78 18.75
CA ASN A 192 4.23 -4.66 19.99
C ASN A 192 5.43 -3.72 19.80
N ALA A 193 5.18 -2.60 19.12
CA ALA A 193 6.14 -1.57 18.83
C ALA A 193 5.74 -0.28 19.52
N THR A 194 6.72 0.44 20.05
CA THR A 194 6.50 1.68 20.79
C THR A 194 7.12 2.85 20.04
N CYS A 195 6.49 4.01 20.12
CA CYS A 195 7.12 5.25 19.66
C CYS A 195 8.19 5.66 20.67
N LEU A 196 9.42 5.87 20.22
CA LEU A 196 10.54 6.32 21.05
C LEU A 196 11.12 7.62 20.48
N GLU A 197 11.51 8.56 21.34
CA GLU A 197 12.16 9.80 20.87
C GLU A 197 13.65 9.59 20.61
N ASP A 198 14.26 8.60 21.29
CA ASP A 198 15.66 8.24 21.11
C ASP A 198 15.88 7.47 19.80
N LEU A 199 16.64 8.07 18.88
CA LEU A 199 17.03 7.46 17.61
C LEU A 199 17.86 6.19 17.79
N ASN A 200 18.63 6.04 18.88
CA ASN A 200 19.42 4.83 19.14
C ASN A 200 18.55 3.58 19.32
N SER A 201 17.26 3.74 19.63
CA SER A 201 16.32 2.62 19.67
C SER A 201 16.24 1.87 18.33
N HIS A 202 16.49 2.54 17.19
CA HIS A 202 16.57 1.88 15.90
C HIS A 202 17.65 0.80 15.89
N LEU A 203 18.78 1.00 16.58
CA LEU A 203 19.92 0.06 16.52
C LEU A 203 19.55 -1.35 17.00
N ASN A 204 18.45 -1.49 17.75
CA ASN A 204 17.99 -2.76 18.29
C ASN A 204 16.76 -3.25 17.52
N SER A 205 16.88 -4.40 16.87
CA SER A 205 15.73 -5.08 16.27
C SER A 205 14.96 -5.91 17.30
N ARG A 206 13.71 -6.21 16.98
CA ARG A 206 12.83 -7.10 17.74
C ARG A 206 12.46 -8.31 16.89
N PRO A 207 12.40 -9.53 17.46
CA PRO A 207 12.02 -10.71 16.71
C PRO A 207 10.53 -10.69 16.39
N LEU A 208 10.16 -11.13 15.19
CA LEU A 208 8.78 -11.32 14.77
C LEU A 208 8.01 -12.21 15.77
N GLN A 209 6.86 -11.74 16.21
CA GLN A 209 5.99 -12.40 17.19
C GLN A 209 4.71 -12.93 16.55
N LEU A 210 4.10 -13.95 17.16
CA LEU A 210 2.87 -14.59 16.67
C LEU A 210 1.71 -13.60 16.47
N GLN A 211 1.59 -12.61 17.36
CA GLN A 211 0.51 -11.61 17.30
C GLN A 211 0.44 -10.83 15.98
N HIS A 212 1.54 -10.73 15.23
CA HIS A 212 1.55 -10.05 13.93
C HIS A 212 0.70 -10.77 12.88
N LEU A 213 0.42 -12.07 13.04
CA LEU A 213 -0.49 -12.79 12.15
C LEU A 213 -1.95 -12.33 12.25
N ARG A 214 -2.32 -11.61 13.32
CA ARG A 214 -3.65 -11.02 13.46
C ARG A 214 -3.95 -9.98 12.37
N LEU A 215 -2.91 -9.42 11.75
CA LEU A 215 -3.05 -8.48 10.64
C LEU A 215 -3.55 -9.19 9.40
N GLY A 216 -4.77 -8.85 8.99
CA GLY A 216 -5.46 -9.51 7.88
C GLY A 216 -6.36 -10.67 8.30
N LEU A 217 -6.53 -10.89 9.60
CA LEU A 217 -7.51 -11.82 10.17
C LEU A 217 -8.63 -11.06 10.90
N PRO A 218 -9.80 -11.71 11.12
CA PRO A 218 -10.88 -11.13 11.91
C PRO A 218 -10.45 -10.81 13.35
N GLN A 219 -11.16 -9.88 14.00
CA GLN A 219 -10.87 -9.53 15.40
C GLN A 219 -10.94 -10.75 16.31
N LYS A 220 -9.96 -10.85 17.23
CA LYS A 220 -9.82 -11.95 18.20
C LYS A 220 -9.78 -13.34 17.56
N PHE A 221 -9.35 -13.45 16.31
CA PHE A 221 -9.11 -14.75 15.70
C PHE A 221 -8.15 -15.58 16.56
N SER A 222 -8.55 -16.82 16.84
CA SER A 222 -7.79 -17.76 17.65
C SER A 222 -7.06 -18.73 16.73
N HIS A 223 -5.73 -18.71 16.79
CA HIS A 223 -4.91 -19.67 16.06
C HIS A 223 -4.95 -21.04 16.73
N VAL A 224 -4.91 -22.09 15.92
CA VAL A 224 -4.65 -23.46 16.40
C VAL A 224 -3.14 -23.59 16.62
N PRO A 225 -2.67 -23.93 17.84
CA PRO A 225 -1.24 -24.08 18.11
C PRO A 225 -0.55 -25.04 17.15
N GLY A 226 0.55 -24.60 16.54
CA GLY A 226 1.31 -25.36 15.54
C GLY A 226 0.70 -25.37 14.14
N HIS A 227 -0.50 -24.80 13.98
CA HIS A 227 -1.24 -24.68 12.72
C HIS A 227 -1.78 -23.26 12.58
N GLU A 228 -0.92 -22.27 12.82
CA GLU A 228 -1.32 -20.88 12.76
C GLU A 228 -1.76 -20.49 11.34
N THR A 229 -2.90 -19.78 11.24
CA THR A 229 -3.38 -19.24 9.97
C THR A 229 -2.55 -18.02 9.54
N TRP A 230 -1.94 -18.10 8.36
CA TRP A 230 -1.16 -17.03 7.73
C TRP A 230 -1.97 -16.20 6.73
N THR A 231 -2.94 -16.83 6.08
CA THR A 231 -3.95 -16.20 5.23
C THR A 231 -5.12 -17.17 5.03
N TYR A 232 -6.18 -16.71 4.37
CA TYR A 232 -7.32 -17.53 4.00
C TYR A 232 -7.89 -17.05 2.66
N LEU A 233 -8.74 -17.88 2.07
CA LEU A 233 -9.51 -17.56 0.88
C LEU A 233 -10.93 -18.08 1.03
N ASN A 234 -11.91 -17.21 0.78
CA ASN A 234 -13.30 -17.61 0.66
C ASN A 234 -13.58 -17.99 -0.80
N VAL A 235 -14.03 -19.21 -1.04
CA VAL A 235 -14.59 -19.66 -2.30
C VAL A 235 -16.11 -19.54 -2.19
N ILE A 236 -16.72 -18.76 -3.09
CA ILE A 236 -18.12 -18.35 -2.98
C ILE A 236 -18.84 -18.69 -4.28
N GLN A 237 -19.92 -19.45 -4.19
CA GLN A 237 -20.77 -19.81 -5.31
C GLN A 237 -21.76 -18.69 -5.64
N ASN A 238 -21.99 -18.45 -6.93
CA ASN A 238 -22.96 -17.51 -7.49
C ASN A 238 -22.94 -16.14 -6.79
N ALA A 239 -21.86 -15.39 -7.02
CA ALA A 239 -21.54 -14.20 -6.25
C ALA A 239 -21.41 -12.94 -7.10
N VAL A 240 -21.95 -11.83 -6.61
CA VAL A 240 -21.78 -10.50 -7.19
C VAL A 240 -20.83 -9.69 -6.31
N VAL A 241 -19.75 -9.19 -6.88
CA VAL A 241 -18.87 -8.21 -6.24
C VAL A 241 -19.33 -6.82 -6.62
N MET A 242 -19.56 -5.99 -5.63
CA MET A 242 -20.05 -4.63 -5.75
C MET A 242 -18.92 -3.62 -5.88
N ASN A 243 -19.26 -2.39 -6.28
CA ASN A 243 -18.32 -1.28 -6.46
C ASN A 243 -17.50 -0.91 -5.21
N THR A 244 -17.97 -1.22 -4.00
CA THR A 244 -17.20 -1.00 -2.76
C THR A 244 -16.31 -2.20 -2.39
N GLY A 245 -16.46 -3.33 -3.06
CA GLY A 245 -15.85 -4.62 -2.73
C GLY A 245 -16.72 -5.54 -1.87
N ASP A 246 -17.95 -5.13 -1.53
CA ASP A 246 -18.94 -6.02 -0.89
C ASP A 246 -19.32 -7.18 -1.81
N ILE A 247 -19.60 -8.34 -1.23
CA ILE A 247 -19.90 -9.57 -1.95
C ILE A 247 -21.29 -10.04 -1.57
N MET A 248 -22.17 -10.22 -2.55
CA MET A 248 -23.49 -10.81 -2.37
C MET A 248 -23.51 -12.23 -2.91
N SER A 249 -24.06 -13.19 -2.17
CA SER A 249 -24.31 -14.57 -2.62
C SER A 249 -25.50 -15.12 -1.86
N ARG A 250 -26.53 -15.62 -2.55
CA ARG A 250 -27.79 -16.09 -1.94
C ARG A 250 -28.35 -15.05 -0.94
N ASN A 251 -28.53 -15.44 0.33
CA ASN A 251 -28.99 -14.57 1.41
C ASN A 251 -27.84 -13.97 2.24
N LEU A 252 -26.61 -13.91 1.72
CA LEU A 252 -25.43 -13.34 2.38
C LEU A 252 -24.97 -12.06 1.68
N THR A 253 -24.67 -11.04 2.48
CA THR A 253 -23.78 -9.94 2.10
C THR A 253 -22.53 -9.99 2.97
N LEU A 254 -21.42 -10.38 2.37
CA LEU A 254 -20.10 -10.42 2.98
C LEU A 254 -19.37 -9.09 2.70
N ILE A 255 -18.93 -8.41 3.74
CA ILE A 255 -18.02 -7.25 3.66
C ILE A 255 -16.61 -7.78 3.95
N PRO A 256 -15.73 -7.97 2.96
CA PRO A 256 -14.37 -8.44 3.22
C PRO A 256 -13.59 -7.46 4.10
N LEU A 257 -12.45 -7.88 4.65
CA LEU A 257 -11.50 -6.94 5.25
C LEU A 257 -11.03 -5.95 4.17
N ARG A 258 -11.42 -4.68 4.26
CA ARG A 258 -11.12 -3.64 3.26
C ARG A 258 -11.12 -2.24 3.85
N CYS A 259 -10.65 -1.25 3.09
CA CYS A 259 -10.90 0.16 3.41
C CYS A 259 -12.40 0.46 3.44
N LYS A 260 -12.80 1.34 4.37
CA LYS A 260 -14.18 1.83 4.50
C LYS A 260 -15.20 0.68 4.64
N ASP A 261 -14.89 -0.32 5.47
CA ASP A 261 -15.75 -1.47 5.77
C ASP A 261 -17.12 -1.07 6.38
N LYS A 262 -17.22 0.14 6.94
CA LYS A 262 -18.50 0.73 7.40
C LYS A 262 -19.37 1.30 6.27
N VAL A 263 -18.81 1.55 5.09
CA VAL A 263 -19.54 2.08 3.94
C VAL A 263 -20.09 0.90 3.15
N ARG A 264 -21.41 0.79 3.10
CA ARG A 264 -22.12 -0.29 2.40
C ARG A 264 -22.36 0.06 0.94
N SER A 265 -22.23 -0.92 0.06
CA SER A 265 -22.69 -0.76 -1.33
C SER A 265 -24.21 -0.66 -1.42
N ARG A 266 -24.67 0.12 -2.40
CA ARG A 266 -26.07 0.08 -2.83
C ARG A 266 -26.26 -1.11 -3.77
N ILE A 267 -27.21 -1.98 -3.45
CA ILE A 267 -27.56 -3.13 -4.29
C ILE A 267 -28.10 -2.63 -5.65
N PRO A 268 -27.61 -3.11 -6.80
CA PRO A 268 -28.10 -2.72 -8.11
C PRO A 268 -29.55 -3.18 -8.29
N ALA A 269 -30.36 -2.37 -8.98
CA ALA A 269 -31.77 -2.71 -9.22
C ALA A 269 -31.95 -3.97 -10.07
N ASN A 270 -30.98 -4.28 -10.94
CA ASN A 270 -31.01 -5.45 -11.81
C ASN A 270 -29.65 -6.17 -11.76
N LEU A 271 -29.56 -7.22 -10.94
CA LEU A 271 -28.36 -8.06 -10.85
C LEU A 271 -28.10 -8.84 -12.15
N ASN A 272 -29.16 -9.22 -12.87
CA ASN A 272 -29.07 -10.00 -14.11
C ASN A 272 -28.47 -9.21 -15.28
N ALA A 273 -28.36 -7.88 -15.15
CA ALA A 273 -27.68 -7.03 -16.13
C ALA A 273 -26.15 -7.02 -15.96
N ILE A 274 -25.63 -7.56 -14.85
CA ILE A 274 -24.19 -7.65 -14.61
C ILE A 274 -23.66 -8.83 -15.41
N LYS A 275 -22.59 -8.61 -16.16
CA LYS A 275 -21.95 -9.67 -16.94
C LYS A 275 -21.46 -10.79 -16.01
N GLU A 276 -21.95 -12.00 -16.28
CA GLU A 276 -21.52 -13.21 -15.58
C GLU A 276 -20.20 -13.75 -16.13
N HIS A 277 -19.37 -14.26 -15.23
CA HIS A 277 -18.11 -14.93 -15.50
C HIS A 277 -18.07 -16.29 -14.82
N ASP A 278 -17.43 -17.30 -15.41
CA ASP A 278 -17.37 -18.63 -14.79
C ASP A 278 -16.58 -18.63 -13.47
N ALA A 279 -15.40 -17.99 -13.48
CA ALA A 279 -14.53 -17.94 -12.31
C ALA A 279 -13.78 -16.61 -12.23
N VAL A 280 -13.81 -15.99 -11.05
CA VAL A 280 -13.15 -14.69 -10.80
C VAL A 280 -12.43 -14.72 -9.47
N LEU A 281 -11.16 -14.31 -9.43
CA LEU A 281 -10.48 -13.93 -8.19
C LEU A 281 -10.56 -12.41 -8.03
N SER A 282 -11.18 -11.94 -6.95
CA SER A 282 -11.44 -10.52 -6.72
C SER A 282 -10.63 -9.96 -5.57
N VAL A 283 -9.77 -8.99 -5.87
CA VAL A 283 -9.05 -8.18 -4.87
C VAL A 283 -9.55 -6.74 -4.83
N HIS A 284 -10.68 -6.47 -5.49
CA HIS A 284 -11.32 -5.17 -5.54
C HIS A 284 -11.77 -4.68 -4.15
N GLN A 285 -11.69 -3.37 -3.96
CA GLN A 285 -12.14 -2.67 -2.76
C GLN A 285 -12.46 -1.20 -3.07
N TYR A 286 -13.06 -0.50 -2.10
CA TYR A 286 -13.56 0.87 -2.20
C TYR A 286 -12.61 1.88 -2.91
N TRP A 287 -11.32 1.84 -2.58
CA TRP A 287 -10.30 2.74 -3.15
C TRP A 287 -9.30 2.04 -4.06
N ALA A 288 -9.68 0.94 -4.70
CA ALA A 288 -8.76 0.07 -5.45
C ALA A 288 -7.96 0.77 -6.55
N THR A 289 -8.40 1.91 -7.08
CA THR A 289 -7.69 2.65 -8.12
C THR A 289 -6.55 3.53 -7.60
N GLY A 290 -6.55 3.91 -6.32
CA GLY A 290 -5.50 4.74 -5.74
C GLY A 290 -4.16 4.00 -5.69
N PHE A 291 -3.04 4.67 -5.98
CA PHE A 291 -1.73 4.01 -6.05
C PHE A 291 -1.34 3.33 -4.73
N TYR A 292 -1.57 3.97 -3.59
CA TYR A 292 -1.34 3.36 -2.27
C TYR A 292 -2.20 2.10 -2.09
N HIS A 293 -3.52 2.24 -2.24
CA HIS A 293 -4.48 1.16 -2.01
C HIS A 293 -4.27 -0.02 -2.96
N SER A 294 -3.97 0.24 -4.23
CA SER A 294 -3.61 -0.80 -5.18
C SER A 294 -2.30 -1.49 -4.80
N SER A 295 -1.25 -0.74 -4.46
CA SER A 295 0.09 -1.30 -4.17
C SER A 295 0.18 -2.06 -2.85
N LEU A 296 -0.43 -1.53 -1.78
CA LEU A 296 -0.21 -1.99 -0.40
C LEU A 296 -1.41 -2.70 0.23
N GLU A 297 -2.55 -2.72 -0.43
CA GLU A 297 -3.76 -3.38 0.08
C GLU A 297 -4.43 -4.31 -0.92
N GLY A 298 -4.41 -4.00 -2.22
CA GLY A 298 -4.94 -4.85 -3.29
C GLY A 298 -3.92 -5.88 -3.77
N MET A 299 -2.76 -5.43 -4.24
CA MET A 299 -1.68 -6.25 -4.77
C MET A 299 -1.18 -7.36 -3.82
N PRO A 300 -1.00 -7.11 -2.50
CA PRO A 300 -0.62 -8.17 -1.57
C PRO A 300 -1.61 -9.35 -1.59
N ARG A 301 -2.91 -9.08 -1.77
CA ARG A 301 -3.94 -10.14 -1.80
C ARG A 301 -3.79 -11.09 -2.99
N LEU A 302 -3.06 -10.71 -4.03
CA LEU A 302 -2.76 -11.59 -5.18
C LEU A 302 -1.53 -12.47 -4.93
N ALA A 303 -0.60 -12.05 -4.07
CA ALA A 303 0.72 -12.65 -3.96
C ALA A 303 0.71 -14.16 -3.61
N PRO A 304 -0.14 -14.67 -2.68
CA PRO A 304 -0.20 -16.10 -2.40
C PRO A 304 -0.78 -16.95 -3.54
N TYR A 305 -1.46 -16.33 -4.50
CA TYR A 305 -2.27 -17.01 -5.51
C TYR A 305 -1.67 -16.93 -6.91
N VAL A 306 -0.41 -16.48 -7.04
CA VAL A 306 0.28 -16.38 -8.34
C VAL A 306 0.32 -17.73 -9.05
N GLN A 307 0.69 -18.80 -8.34
CA GLN A 307 0.73 -20.15 -8.91
C GLN A 307 -0.66 -20.63 -9.32
N PHE A 308 -1.65 -20.55 -8.43
CA PHE A 308 -3.05 -20.85 -8.74
C PHE A 308 -3.55 -20.11 -9.98
N LEU A 309 -3.30 -18.80 -10.09
CA LEU A 309 -3.71 -18.01 -11.25
C LEU A 309 -2.97 -18.43 -12.53
N ASN A 310 -1.71 -18.83 -12.45
CA ASN A 310 -0.95 -19.29 -13.61
C ASN A 310 -1.38 -20.69 -14.09
N ASP A 311 -1.73 -21.56 -13.16
CA ASP A 311 -2.21 -22.92 -13.44
C ASP A 311 -3.68 -22.92 -13.91
N ASN A 312 -4.43 -21.86 -13.57
CA ASN A 312 -5.83 -21.68 -13.95
C ASN A 312 -6.04 -20.41 -14.81
N PRO A 313 -5.59 -20.40 -16.09
CA PRO A 313 -5.67 -19.21 -16.95
C PRO A 313 -7.10 -18.77 -17.28
N HIS A 314 -8.09 -19.63 -17.08
CA HIS A 314 -9.51 -19.33 -17.27
C HIS A 314 -10.07 -18.42 -16.16
N VAL A 315 -9.47 -18.41 -14.96
CA VAL A 315 -9.89 -17.55 -13.84
C VAL A 315 -9.56 -16.10 -14.18
N LYS A 316 -10.58 -15.23 -14.20
CA LYS A 316 -10.42 -13.78 -14.40
C LYS A 316 -9.98 -13.11 -13.10
N ILE A 317 -9.39 -11.93 -13.20
CA ILE A 317 -8.83 -11.19 -12.05
C ILE A 317 -9.56 -9.86 -11.92
N HIS A 318 -10.41 -9.70 -10.92
CA HIS A 318 -11.09 -8.43 -10.66
C HIS A 318 -10.19 -7.50 -9.83
N PHE A 319 -9.58 -6.55 -10.54
CA PHE A 319 -8.66 -5.56 -9.99
C PHE A 319 -8.70 -4.28 -10.85
N GLN A 320 -9.36 -3.24 -10.35
CA GLN A 320 -9.60 -2.01 -11.12
C GLN A 320 -8.35 -1.18 -11.39
N SER A 321 -7.31 -1.35 -10.57
CA SER A 321 -6.08 -0.59 -10.74
C SER A 321 -5.35 -0.99 -12.02
N ASN A 322 -4.81 0.01 -12.73
CA ASN A 322 -3.86 -0.19 -13.84
C ASN A 322 -2.40 -0.11 -13.36
N ASN A 323 -2.17 -0.25 -12.06
CA ASN A 323 -0.87 -0.08 -11.45
C ASN A 323 0.15 -1.06 -12.07
N PRO A 324 1.26 -0.57 -12.65
CA PRO A 324 2.26 -1.43 -13.30
C PRO A 324 2.88 -2.47 -12.38
N LEU A 325 2.75 -2.33 -11.05
CA LEU A 325 3.25 -3.29 -10.07
C LEU A 325 2.66 -4.68 -10.22
N GLN A 326 1.50 -4.82 -10.86
CA GLN A 326 0.93 -6.13 -11.19
C GLN A 326 1.92 -7.04 -11.96
N ASN A 327 2.84 -6.45 -12.73
CA ASN A 327 3.83 -7.21 -13.50
C ASN A 327 4.87 -7.92 -12.62
N VAL A 328 5.14 -7.43 -11.39
CA VAL A 328 6.18 -8.01 -10.52
C VAL A 328 5.80 -9.40 -10.00
N LEU A 329 4.50 -9.71 -9.96
CA LEU A 329 4.00 -11.01 -9.54
C LEU A 329 4.27 -12.11 -10.58
N GLY A 330 4.46 -11.76 -11.85
CA GLY A 330 4.65 -12.75 -12.92
C GLY A 330 3.40 -13.59 -13.20
N ILE A 331 2.21 -13.01 -13.05
CA ILE A 331 0.95 -13.64 -13.45
C ILE A 331 0.85 -13.58 -14.99
N ARG A 332 0.72 -14.72 -15.64
CA ARG A 332 0.62 -14.85 -17.10
C ARG A 332 -0.70 -14.27 -17.61
N ASN A 333 -0.60 -13.51 -18.70
CA ASN A 333 -1.73 -12.88 -19.39
C ASN A 333 -2.60 -12.02 -18.44
N PHE A 334 -1.97 -11.33 -17.48
CA PHE A 334 -2.68 -10.55 -16.47
C PHE A 334 -3.60 -9.51 -17.10
N LYS A 335 -3.12 -8.78 -18.11
CA LYS A 335 -3.86 -7.68 -18.76
C LYS A 335 -5.13 -8.19 -19.45
N GLU A 336 -5.05 -9.35 -20.10
CA GLU A 336 -6.14 -10.01 -20.83
C GLU A 336 -7.19 -10.63 -19.90
N ARG A 337 -6.77 -10.97 -18.68
CA ARG A 337 -7.63 -11.60 -17.65
C ARG A 337 -8.22 -10.60 -16.66
N ARG A 338 -7.72 -9.36 -16.65
CA ARG A 338 -8.13 -8.31 -15.71
C ARG A 338 -9.51 -7.78 -16.03
N LEU A 339 -10.38 -7.78 -15.03
CA LEU A 339 -11.68 -7.12 -15.01
C LEU A 339 -11.53 -5.78 -14.28
N THR A 340 -12.05 -4.71 -14.89
CA THR A 340 -11.98 -3.32 -14.37
C THR A 340 -13.36 -2.72 -14.13
N GLU A 341 -14.41 -3.50 -14.36
CA GLU A 341 -15.79 -3.14 -14.12
C GLU A 341 -16.03 -2.83 -12.63
N GLN A 342 -17.03 -1.99 -12.34
CA GLN A 342 -17.37 -1.67 -10.96
C GLN A 342 -18.06 -2.80 -10.22
N ASN A 343 -18.92 -3.53 -10.93
CA ASN A 343 -19.59 -4.70 -10.40
C ASN A 343 -19.32 -5.86 -11.35
N ILE A 344 -19.06 -7.04 -10.80
CA ILE A 344 -18.91 -8.28 -11.57
C ILE A 344 -19.76 -9.37 -10.95
N HIS A 345 -20.23 -10.30 -11.76
CA HIS A 345 -20.95 -11.50 -11.33
C HIS A 345 -20.10 -12.72 -11.70
N ALA A 346 -19.92 -13.64 -10.76
CA ALA A 346 -19.13 -14.84 -10.94
C ALA A 346 -19.89 -16.08 -10.47
N LYS A 347 -19.87 -17.16 -11.25
CA LYS A 347 -20.38 -18.47 -10.80
C LYS A 347 -19.54 -19.00 -9.66
N ILE A 348 -18.22 -18.84 -9.72
CA ILE A 348 -17.29 -19.08 -8.62
C ILE A 348 -16.43 -17.83 -8.40
N LEU A 349 -16.52 -17.28 -7.19
CA LEU A 349 -15.72 -16.16 -6.74
C LEU A 349 -14.68 -16.63 -5.71
N TYR A 350 -13.42 -16.31 -5.99
CA TYR A 350 -12.30 -16.46 -5.06
C TYR A 350 -12.04 -15.10 -4.39
N SER A 351 -12.36 -14.99 -3.11
CA SER A 351 -12.21 -13.78 -2.30
C SER A 351 -11.12 -13.99 -1.25
N PRO A 352 -9.87 -13.57 -1.54
CA PRO A 352 -8.76 -13.74 -0.61
C PRO A 352 -8.92 -12.85 0.62
N ALA A 353 -8.23 -13.24 1.71
CA ALA A 353 -8.08 -12.40 2.89
C ALA A 353 -7.61 -11.00 2.52
N GLY A 354 -8.22 -10.00 3.16
CA GLY A 354 -7.89 -8.61 2.96
C GLY A 354 -7.12 -7.99 4.12
N GLY A 355 -7.00 -6.67 4.09
CA GLY A 355 -6.49 -5.86 5.18
C GLY A 355 -7.42 -4.69 5.43
N GLN A 356 -7.47 -4.22 6.68
CA GLN A 356 -8.07 -2.92 6.95
C GLN A 356 -7.21 -1.83 6.32
N CYS A 357 -7.82 -0.66 6.11
CA CYS A 357 -7.13 0.47 5.51
C CYS A 357 -5.83 0.79 6.27
N GLY A 358 -4.73 1.02 5.56
CA GLY A 358 -3.45 1.34 6.18
C GLY A 358 -2.83 0.22 7.03
N ARG A 359 -3.40 -0.99 7.02
CA ARG A 359 -2.95 -2.16 7.81
C ARG A 359 -2.63 -3.31 6.88
N SER A 360 -1.45 -3.23 6.27
CA SER A 360 -0.92 -4.28 5.41
C SER A 360 -0.86 -5.62 6.18
N PRO A 361 -1.37 -6.74 5.65
CA PRO A 361 -1.21 -8.05 6.31
C PRO A 361 0.23 -8.55 6.20
N LEU A 362 0.76 -9.15 7.27
CA LEU A 362 2.17 -9.57 7.35
C LEU A 362 2.59 -10.47 6.18
N PHE A 363 1.93 -11.62 6.05
CA PHE A 363 2.32 -12.68 5.10
C PHE A 363 2.28 -12.20 3.65
N THR A 364 1.14 -11.65 3.24
CA THR A 364 0.89 -11.27 1.85
C THR A 364 1.76 -10.09 1.41
N THR A 365 2.04 -9.16 2.32
CA THR A 365 2.87 -7.97 2.03
C THR A 365 4.34 -8.34 1.92
N GLN A 366 4.86 -9.17 2.83
CA GLN A 366 6.24 -9.65 2.70
C GLN A 366 6.41 -10.52 1.46
N LEU A 367 5.46 -11.40 1.15
CA LEU A 367 5.52 -12.21 -0.07
C LEU A 367 5.50 -11.34 -1.34
N LEU A 368 4.69 -10.29 -1.40
CA LEU A 368 4.73 -9.31 -2.49
C LEU A 368 6.11 -8.64 -2.61
N SER A 369 6.71 -8.21 -1.49
CA SER A 369 8.06 -7.63 -1.50
C SER A 369 9.10 -8.63 -2.02
N MET A 370 9.01 -9.90 -1.64
CA MET A 370 9.91 -10.94 -2.17
C MET A 370 9.78 -11.09 -3.68
N TYR A 371 8.54 -11.16 -4.22
CA TYR A 371 8.31 -11.16 -5.66
C TYR A 371 8.92 -9.96 -6.36
N ALA A 372 8.79 -8.77 -5.76
CA ALA A 372 9.32 -7.55 -6.34
C ALA A 372 10.86 -7.50 -6.31
N ARG A 373 11.51 -8.12 -5.33
CA ARG A 373 12.97 -8.09 -5.17
C ARG A 373 13.70 -9.29 -5.79
N LYS A 374 13.02 -10.37 -6.15
CA LYS A 374 13.65 -11.64 -6.61
C LYS A 374 14.64 -11.47 -7.78
N HIS A 375 14.37 -10.53 -8.67
CA HIS A 375 15.18 -10.29 -9.87
C HIS A 375 16.14 -9.09 -9.74
N LEU A 376 16.07 -8.39 -8.61
CA LEU A 376 16.90 -7.22 -8.37
C LEU A 376 18.28 -7.64 -7.87
N ASP A 377 19.28 -6.86 -8.25
CA ASP A 377 20.62 -7.00 -7.70
C ASP A 377 20.63 -6.48 -6.26
N ASN A 378 20.91 -7.38 -5.31
CA ASN A 378 21.00 -7.06 -3.88
C ASN A 378 22.45 -6.82 -3.44
N SER A 379 23.40 -6.82 -4.38
CA SER A 379 24.84 -6.68 -4.12
C SER A 379 25.29 -5.26 -3.78
N PHE A 380 24.40 -4.26 -3.89
CA PHE A 380 24.78 -2.87 -3.72
C PHE A 380 23.69 -2.03 -3.04
N ARG A 381 24.07 -1.34 -1.96
CA ARG A 381 23.19 -0.41 -1.23
C ARG A 381 23.97 0.84 -0.84
N ASN A 382 23.86 1.88 -1.65
CA ASN A 382 24.59 3.14 -1.45
C ASN A 382 23.72 4.37 -1.72
N LYS A 383 22.40 4.19 -1.90
CA LYS A 383 21.52 5.29 -2.29
C LYS A 383 20.77 5.88 -1.12
N VAL A 384 20.65 7.19 -1.14
CA VAL A 384 19.64 7.93 -0.41
C VAL A 384 18.58 8.38 -1.42
N VAL A 385 17.33 8.06 -1.16
CA VAL A 385 16.22 8.44 -2.03
C VAL A 385 15.48 9.62 -1.40
N LEU A 386 15.35 10.73 -2.13
CA LEU A 386 14.45 11.83 -1.78
C LEU A 386 13.21 11.76 -2.66
N ILE A 387 12.03 11.63 -2.06
CA ILE A 387 10.76 11.67 -2.81
C ILE A 387 10.34 13.13 -3.02
N LYS A 388 10.24 13.52 -4.29
CA LYS A 388 9.72 14.81 -4.76
C LYS A 388 8.34 14.62 -5.36
N ARG A 389 7.39 15.43 -4.89
CA ARG A 389 6.02 15.44 -5.39
C ARG A 389 5.69 16.77 -6.04
N SER A 390 4.93 16.73 -7.12
CA SER A 390 4.61 17.91 -7.94
C SER A 390 3.35 18.66 -7.49
N HIS A 391 2.40 17.99 -6.82
CA HIS A 391 1.05 18.54 -6.60
C HIS A 391 0.64 18.67 -5.13
N LYS A 392 0.41 17.55 -4.44
CA LYS A 392 -0.09 17.51 -3.06
C LYS A 392 0.92 16.83 -2.15
N ARG A 393 0.91 17.21 -0.87
CA ARG A 393 1.74 16.60 0.18
C ARG A 393 3.22 16.59 -0.23
N PHE A 394 3.74 17.75 -0.61
CA PHE A 394 5.12 17.95 -1.05
C PHE A 394 5.85 18.83 -0.03
N PHE A 395 7.19 18.73 0.08
CA PHE A 395 7.98 19.68 0.86
C PHE A 395 8.08 21.03 0.13
N SER A 396 7.64 22.14 0.74
CA SER A 396 7.74 23.45 0.11
C SER A 396 9.18 23.96 0.02
N ARG A 397 10.07 23.47 0.90
CA ARG A 397 11.51 23.76 0.91
C ARG A 397 12.33 22.66 0.24
N HIS A 398 11.78 22.03 -0.80
CA HIS A 398 12.38 20.85 -1.43
C HIS A 398 13.83 21.08 -1.89
N SER A 399 14.11 22.20 -2.56
CA SER A 399 15.46 22.50 -3.06
C SER A 399 16.49 22.61 -1.92
N GLU A 400 16.08 23.13 -0.78
CA GLU A 400 16.95 23.28 0.40
C GLU A 400 17.20 21.92 1.07
N ILE A 401 16.15 21.08 1.15
CA ILE A 401 16.26 19.70 1.65
C ILE A 401 17.17 18.88 0.72
N GLU A 402 16.98 19.00 -0.60
CA GLU A 402 17.82 18.33 -1.60
C GLU A 402 19.27 18.78 -1.48
N SER A 403 19.52 20.08 -1.32
CA SER A 403 20.87 20.64 -1.13
C SER A 403 21.55 20.07 0.12
N MET A 404 20.83 20.08 1.26
CA MET A 404 21.32 19.49 2.52
C MET A 404 21.64 18.01 2.35
N LEU A 405 20.72 17.23 1.78
CA LEU A 405 20.95 15.81 1.54
C LEU A 405 22.13 15.59 0.60
N ARG A 406 22.26 16.35 -0.48
CA ARG A 406 23.36 16.21 -1.44
C ARG A 406 24.71 16.44 -0.77
N GLN A 407 24.82 17.44 0.10
CA GLN A 407 26.02 17.71 0.88
C GLN A 407 26.37 16.53 1.79
N GLU A 408 25.41 16.05 2.60
CA GLU A 408 25.65 14.99 3.60
C GLU A 408 25.90 13.62 2.99
N VAL A 409 25.27 13.34 1.84
CA VAL A 409 25.39 12.08 1.10
C VAL A 409 26.73 12.03 0.35
N THR A 410 27.11 13.11 -0.33
CA THR A 410 28.37 13.17 -1.09
C THR A 410 29.59 13.07 -0.19
N SER A 411 29.57 13.73 0.98
CA SER A 411 30.68 13.69 1.95
C SER A 411 30.95 12.28 2.51
N ARG A 412 29.98 11.36 2.36
CA ARG A 412 30.04 9.95 2.80
C ARG A 412 30.21 8.96 1.63
N GLY A 413 30.42 9.45 0.40
CA GLY A 413 30.58 8.59 -0.78
C GLY A 413 29.33 7.81 -1.16
N LEU A 414 28.16 8.34 -0.81
CA LEU A 414 26.84 7.79 -1.15
C LEU A 414 26.27 8.54 -2.36
N GLU A 415 25.19 8.02 -2.95
CA GLU A 415 24.50 8.63 -4.09
C GLU A 415 23.12 9.15 -3.66
N LEU A 416 22.80 10.41 -4.00
CA LEU A 416 21.46 10.96 -3.80
C LEU A 416 20.65 10.77 -5.08
N PHE A 417 19.50 10.11 -4.96
CA PHE A 417 18.54 9.95 -6.04
C PHE A 417 17.23 10.67 -5.70
N VAL A 418 16.75 11.53 -6.59
CA VAL A 418 15.45 12.22 -6.42
C VAL A 418 14.38 11.48 -7.21
N PHE A 419 13.48 10.77 -6.51
CA PHE A 419 12.30 10.16 -7.12
C PHE A 419 11.27 11.25 -7.40
N ARG A 420 10.83 11.41 -8.64
CA ARG A 420 9.83 12.40 -9.04
C ARG A 420 8.55 11.71 -9.50
N ASP A 421 7.40 12.35 -9.28
CA ASP A 421 6.11 11.91 -9.84
C ASP A 421 5.77 12.58 -11.19
N ASP A 422 6.63 13.50 -11.66
CA ASP A 422 6.47 14.17 -12.96
C ASP A 422 7.85 14.48 -13.63
N PRO A 423 8.24 13.74 -14.68
CA PRO A 423 7.66 12.44 -15.08
C PRO A 423 8.00 11.35 -14.04
N VAL A 424 7.10 10.37 -13.87
CA VAL A 424 7.38 9.18 -13.06
C VAL A 424 8.45 8.32 -13.75
N PRO A 425 9.53 7.89 -13.07
CA PRO A 425 10.49 6.94 -13.62
C PRO A 425 9.82 5.63 -14.06
N SER A 426 10.47 4.87 -14.94
CA SER A 426 10.00 3.53 -15.29
C SER A 426 9.97 2.63 -14.05
N LEU A 427 9.16 1.57 -14.10
CA LEU A 427 9.05 0.62 -13.00
C LEU A 427 10.42 0.01 -12.64
N ASP A 428 11.21 -0.43 -13.63
CA ASP A 428 12.51 -1.04 -13.39
C ASP A 428 13.50 -0.09 -12.70
N ILE A 429 13.51 1.18 -13.10
CA ILE A 429 14.34 2.22 -12.45
C ILE A 429 13.87 2.44 -11.02
N THR A 430 12.55 2.53 -10.81
CA THR A 430 11.93 2.72 -9.48
C THR A 430 12.24 1.54 -8.55
N MET A 431 12.11 0.31 -9.03
CA MET A 431 12.42 -0.88 -8.25
C MET A 431 13.90 -0.92 -7.87
N LYS A 432 14.79 -0.70 -8.84
CA LYS A 432 16.23 -0.69 -8.59
C LYS A 432 16.63 0.37 -7.56
N MET A 433 16.18 1.61 -7.72
CA MET A 433 16.59 2.70 -6.84
C MET A 433 16.11 2.51 -5.39
N PHE A 434 14.91 1.99 -5.16
CA PHE A 434 14.41 1.71 -3.81
C PHE A 434 15.09 0.46 -3.21
N ASN A 435 15.40 -0.56 -4.01
CA ASN A 435 16.15 -1.73 -3.56
C ASN A 435 17.60 -1.41 -3.14
N GLU A 436 18.23 -0.46 -3.81
CA GLU A 436 19.59 0.04 -3.49
C GLU A 436 19.59 1.10 -2.37
N ALA A 437 18.41 1.52 -1.88
CA ALA A 437 18.30 2.55 -0.86
C ALA A 437 18.71 2.03 0.52
N ILE A 438 19.53 2.83 1.20
CA ILE A 438 19.79 2.69 2.65
C ILE A 438 18.88 3.61 3.47
N LEU A 439 18.54 4.77 2.90
CA LEU A 439 17.71 5.80 3.53
C LEU A 439 16.76 6.38 2.48
N ILE A 440 15.51 6.57 2.88
CA ILE A 440 14.45 7.21 2.10
C ILE A 440 13.95 8.39 2.91
N VAL A 441 13.91 9.57 2.30
CA VAL A 441 13.35 10.80 2.86
C VAL A 441 12.16 11.19 2.02
N ALA A 442 10.98 11.29 2.62
CA ALA A 442 9.75 11.50 1.87
C ALA A 442 8.74 12.37 2.62
N PRO A 443 7.96 13.20 1.92
CA PRO A 443 6.71 13.70 2.47
C PRO A 443 5.62 12.62 2.35
N HIS A 444 4.73 12.56 3.34
CA HIS A 444 3.68 11.54 3.38
C HIS A 444 2.87 11.45 2.07
N GLY A 445 2.73 10.24 1.53
CA GLY A 445 1.75 9.82 0.54
C GLY A 445 2.30 8.88 -0.53
N ALA A 446 1.55 8.70 -1.62
CA ALA A 446 1.59 7.50 -2.46
C ALA A 446 2.98 7.01 -2.93
N GLY A 447 3.94 7.91 -3.17
CA GLY A 447 5.30 7.54 -3.57
C GLY A 447 6.05 6.66 -2.58
N GLU A 448 5.70 6.72 -1.29
CA GLU A 448 6.28 5.85 -0.26
C GLU A 448 5.83 4.39 -0.39
N SER A 449 4.80 4.09 -1.19
CA SER A 449 4.41 2.68 -1.46
C SER A 449 5.52 1.87 -2.14
N ASN A 450 6.48 2.55 -2.77
CA ASN A 450 7.66 1.94 -3.38
C ASN A 450 8.64 1.33 -2.35
N ILE A 451 8.45 1.54 -1.04
CA ILE A 451 9.23 0.83 0.00
C ILE A 451 9.08 -0.70 -0.07
N LEU A 452 8.08 -1.22 -0.81
CA LEU A 452 7.97 -2.64 -1.14
C LEU A 452 9.21 -3.22 -1.83
N TYR A 453 9.98 -2.39 -2.56
CA TYR A 453 11.22 -2.81 -3.21
C TYR A 453 12.44 -2.67 -2.32
N SER A 454 12.32 -1.98 -1.19
CA SER A 454 13.43 -1.77 -0.29
C SER A 454 13.86 -3.06 0.37
N GLN A 455 15.16 -3.19 0.62
CA GLN A 455 15.68 -4.30 1.41
C GLN A 455 15.39 -4.08 2.90
N PRO A 456 15.22 -5.15 3.70
CA PRO A 456 15.12 -5.04 5.15
C PRO A 456 16.25 -4.18 5.74
N GLY A 457 15.92 -3.43 6.78
CA GLY A 457 16.79 -2.47 7.45
C GLY A 457 16.92 -1.10 6.76
N THR A 458 16.39 -0.89 5.55
CA THR A 458 16.31 0.47 4.98
C THR A 458 15.56 1.40 5.94
N ALA A 459 16.05 2.63 6.11
CA ALA A 459 15.40 3.65 6.93
C ALA A 459 14.45 4.51 6.09
N LEU A 460 13.28 4.83 6.65
CA LEU A 460 12.32 5.79 6.14
C LEU A 460 12.19 6.95 7.13
N VAL A 461 12.57 8.15 6.69
CA VAL A 461 12.31 9.42 7.37
C VAL A 461 11.13 10.09 6.67
N GLU A 462 9.98 10.07 7.33
CA GLU A 462 8.71 10.55 6.77
C GLU A 462 8.30 11.89 7.38
N GLY A 463 8.12 12.92 6.54
CA GLY A 463 7.45 14.15 6.93
C GLY A 463 5.93 13.97 6.90
N LEU A 464 5.29 13.88 8.07
CA LEU A 464 3.87 13.56 8.17
C LEU A 464 2.96 14.75 7.84
N CYS A 465 1.94 14.48 7.02
CA CYS A 465 0.94 15.48 6.62
C CYS A 465 -0.33 15.34 7.47
N TRP A 466 -0.95 16.47 7.82
CA TRP A 466 -2.25 16.49 8.48
C TRP A 466 -3.39 16.37 7.45
N ASP A 467 -4.39 15.54 7.77
CA ASP A 467 -5.70 15.58 7.12
C ASP A 467 -6.48 16.84 7.56
N GLU A 468 -7.67 17.04 6.97
CA GLU A 468 -8.56 18.18 7.29
C GLU A 468 -9.01 18.19 8.76
N LEU A 469 -8.92 17.05 9.45
CA LEU A 469 -9.25 16.89 10.87
C LEU A 469 -8.01 17.06 11.76
N GLY A 470 -6.89 17.49 11.20
CA GLY A 470 -5.64 17.65 11.94
C GLY A 470 -5.05 16.33 12.39
N ARG A 471 -5.18 15.25 11.60
CA ARG A 471 -4.61 13.93 11.92
C ARG A 471 -3.61 13.43 10.88
N GLY A 472 -2.48 12.90 11.36
CA GLY A 472 -1.50 12.20 10.52
C GLY A 472 -1.97 10.80 10.15
N ASN A 473 -1.34 10.13 9.20
CA ASN A 473 -1.66 8.73 8.87
C ASN A 473 -0.39 7.87 8.89
N LEU A 474 -0.33 6.91 9.82
CA LEU A 474 0.85 6.05 10.04
C LEU A 474 0.84 4.75 9.22
N CYS A 475 0.25 4.79 8.03
CA CYS A 475 0.15 3.60 7.18
C CYS A 475 1.51 3.11 6.66
N TYR A 476 2.47 4.02 6.43
CA TYR A 476 3.83 3.65 6.02
C TYR A 476 4.69 3.18 7.19
N ARG A 477 4.46 3.68 8.42
CA ARG A 477 5.01 3.06 9.64
C ARG A 477 4.61 1.59 9.73
N ASN A 478 3.33 1.29 9.58
CA ASN A 478 2.82 -0.09 9.63
C ASN A 478 3.48 -0.98 8.56
N THR A 479 3.59 -0.44 7.33
CA THR A 479 4.23 -1.15 6.21
C THR A 479 5.73 -1.36 6.46
N ALA A 480 6.42 -0.33 6.95
CA ALA A 480 7.83 -0.37 7.29
C ALA A 480 8.11 -1.48 8.32
N GLN A 481 7.32 -1.58 9.38
CA GLN A 481 7.48 -2.62 10.40
C GLN A 481 7.35 -4.04 9.83
N ILE A 482 6.36 -4.26 8.97
CA ILE A 482 6.15 -5.57 8.32
C ILE A 482 7.28 -5.91 7.37
N LEU A 483 7.88 -4.92 6.73
CA LEU A 483 9.01 -5.11 5.82
C LEU A 483 10.37 -5.08 6.54
N GLY A 484 10.39 -5.04 7.88
CA GLY A 484 11.63 -4.97 8.66
C GLY A 484 12.43 -3.69 8.37
N LEU A 485 11.76 -2.59 8.06
CA LEU A 485 12.36 -1.28 7.84
C LEU A 485 12.38 -0.46 9.12
N ARG A 486 13.27 0.53 9.17
CA ARG A 486 13.36 1.51 10.26
C ARG A 486 12.51 2.71 9.91
N TYR A 487 11.72 3.21 10.84
CA TYR A 487 10.79 4.31 10.59
C TYR A 487 11.02 5.46 11.58
N HIS A 488 11.18 6.66 11.04
CA HIS A 488 11.21 7.91 11.80
C HIS A 488 10.18 8.89 11.26
N ALA A 489 9.26 9.32 12.11
CA ALA A 489 8.28 10.36 11.80
C ALA A 489 8.84 11.75 12.13
N VAL A 490 8.74 12.67 11.18
CA VAL A 490 9.00 14.09 11.39
C VAL A 490 7.67 14.83 11.37
N PHE A 491 7.26 15.27 12.56
CA PHE A 491 6.06 16.05 12.77
C PHE A 491 6.34 17.54 12.70
N TYR A 492 5.44 18.25 12.02
CA TYR A 492 5.39 19.70 12.05
C TYR A 492 3.96 20.21 12.18
N LYS A 493 3.75 21.20 13.06
CA LYS A 493 2.44 21.63 13.58
C LYS A 493 1.39 21.98 12.51
N THR A 494 1.79 22.37 11.29
CA THR A 494 0.87 22.87 10.25
C THR A 494 0.69 21.92 9.08
N SER A 495 1.75 21.30 8.57
CA SER A 495 1.72 20.20 7.58
C SER A 495 3.15 19.74 7.25
N CYS A 496 3.26 18.55 6.66
CA CYS A 496 4.48 18.06 6.00
C CYS A 496 5.07 19.08 5.02
N GLY A 497 4.23 19.91 4.39
CA GLY A 497 4.71 20.85 3.39
C GLY A 497 5.60 21.95 3.95
N LYS A 498 5.62 22.13 5.26
CA LYS A 498 6.47 23.13 5.92
C LYS A 498 7.67 22.52 6.65
N VAL A 499 7.91 21.22 6.51
CA VAL A 499 9.11 20.56 7.03
C VAL A 499 10.35 21.24 6.42
N THR A 500 11.32 21.57 7.28
CA THR A 500 12.55 22.26 6.92
C THR A 500 13.75 21.29 6.90
N PRO A 501 14.88 21.68 6.27
CA PRO A 501 16.11 20.90 6.33
C PRO A 501 16.56 20.61 7.77
N ASP A 502 16.48 21.59 8.67
CA ASP A 502 16.94 21.45 10.07
C ASP A 502 16.19 20.35 10.82
N GLN A 503 14.90 20.19 10.56
CA GLN A 503 14.07 19.17 11.19
C GLN A 503 14.36 17.76 10.68
N LEU A 504 14.84 17.65 9.44
CA LEU A 504 15.26 16.37 8.85
C LEU A 504 16.71 16.05 9.19
N LYS A 505 17.53 17.05 9.53
CA LYS A 505 18.98 16.91 9.61
C LYS A 505 19.41 15.89 10.64
N GLU A 506 18.89 15.97 11.86
CA GLU A 506 19.25 15.04 12.94
C GLU A 506 18.98 13.56 12.60
N PRO A 507 17.74 13.14 12.25
CA PRO A 507 17.48 11.74 11.92
C PRO A 507 18.23 11.28 10.66
N VAL A 508 18.41 12.17 9.67
CA VAL A 508 19.21 11.87 8.47
C VAL A 508 20.66 11.57 8.86
N LEU A 509 21.31 12.47 9.60
CA LEU A 509 22.70 12.29 10.03
C LEU A 509 22.86 11.03 10.86
N PHE A 510 21.94 10.77 11.79
CA PHE A 510 21.94 9.54 12.57
C PHE A 510 21.99 8.28 11.69
N PHE A 511 21.10 8.15 10.70
CA PHE A 511 21.09 6.99 9.82
C PHE A 511 22.32 6.94 8.90
N LEU A 512 22.80 8.09 8.44
CA LEU A 512 24.00 8.19 7.61
C LEU A 512 25.31 7.89 8.36
N ASP A 513 25.33 8.05 9.68
CA ASP A 513 26.46 7.68 10.52
C ASP A 513 26.42 6.19 10.92
N HIS A 514 25.30 5.50 10.67
CA HIS A 514 25.09 4.07 10.98
C HIS A 514 24.84 3.21 9.72
N VAL A 515 25.38 3.61 8.57
CA VAL A 515 25.14 2.97 7.27
C VAL A 515 25.51 1.48 7.26
N ASP A 516 26.55 1.08 7.97
CA ASP A 516 26.99 -0.31 8.01
C ASP A 516 25.89 -1.21 8.61
N LEU A 517 25.20 -0.76 9.67
CA LEU A 517 24.07 -1.48 10.28
C LEU A 517 22.86 -1.57 9.32
N LEU A 518 22.60 -0.50 8.57
CA LEU A 518 21.52 -0.49 7.57
C LEU A 518 21.80 -1.52 6.47
N ARG A 519 23.08 -1.73 6.11
CA ARG A 519 23.51 -2.69 5.09
C ARG A 519 23.49 -4.13 5.57
N GLU A 520 23.81 -4.39 6.83
CA GLU A 520 23.95 -5.75 7.39
C GLU A 520 22.61 -6.45 7.67
N SER A 521 21.50 -5.72 7.69
CA SER A 521 20.16 -6.23 8.07
C SER A 521 19.51 -7.20 7.06
N THR A 522 20.28 -7.84 6.16
CA THR A 522 19.81 -8.67 5.02
C THR A 522 19.76 -10.17 5.26
#